data_AF-A0A918QAM1-F1
#
_entry.id   AF-A0A918QAM1-F1
#
_cell.length_a   1.000
_cell.length_b   1.000
_cell.length_c   1.000
_cell.angle_alpha   90.00
_cell.angle_beta   90.00
_cell.angle_gamma   90.00
#
_symmetry.space_group_name_H-M   'P 1'
#
loop_
_entity.id
_entity.type
_entity.pdbx_description
1 polymer ?
#
loop_
_entity_poly.entity_id
_entity_poly.type
_entity_poly.pdbx_seq_one_letter_code
_entity_poly.pdbx_strand_id
1 'polypeptide(L)'
;MVLDQNQNYITSAYKQISSSAKETGADIPHQNLKINPITITKPGYVYIYLSNETGSRIEVFFDDFKVSHENSLIVQKDDYYPFGLTFNSYQRPGSVGQKYLYQGKEFLDDLNLNI
;
A
#
# COMPACT_ATOMS: atom_id res chain seq x y z
N MET A 1 5.95 8.90 3.14
CA MET A 1 7.28 8.24 3.10
C MET A 1 7.09 6.76 2.80
N VAL A 2 7.94 6.17 1.98
CA VAL A 2 7.90 4.76 1.57
C VAL A 2 9.20 4.10 2.00
N LEU A 3 9.07 2.97 2.69
CA LEU A 3 10.16 2.17 3.23
C LEU A 3 10.08 0.73 2.69
N ASP A 4 11.20 0.02 2.66
CA ASP A 4 11.18 -1.42 2.42
C ASP A 4 10.91 -2.24 3.69
N GLN A 5 10.88 -3.57 3.56
CA GLN A 5 10.64 -4.49 4.68
C GLN A 5 11.66 -4.35 5.82
N ASN A 6 12.88 -3.90 5.52
CA ASN A 6 13.95 -3.68 6.50
C ASN A 6 13.93 -2.23 7.04
N GLN A 7 12.84 -1.49 6.81
CA GLN A 7 12.67 -0.08 7.20
C GLN A 7 13.66 0.88 6.54
N ASN A 8 14.35 0.47 5.47
CA ASN A 8 15.20 1.40 4.73
C ASN A 8 14.35 2.32 3.88
N TYR A 9 14.76 3.59 3.83
CA TYR A 9 14.11 4.60 3.00
C TYR A 9 14.18 4.24 1.51
N ILE A 10 13.04 4.34 0.82
CA ILE A 10 12.94 4.21 -0.64
C ILE A 10 12.69 5.59 -1.26
N THR A 11 11.56 6.21 -0.89
CA THR A 11 11.12 7.48 -1.49
C THR A 11 10.13 8.21 -0.59
N SER A 12 9.89 9.48 -0.87
CA SER A 12 8.87 10.28 -0.21
C SER A 12 8.30 11.32 -1.17
N ALA A 13 7.08 11.74 -0.88
CA ALA A 13 6.42 12.85 -1.55
C ALA A 13 5.61 13.60 -0.49
N TYR A 14 5.51 14.91 -0.67
CA TYR A 14 4.69 15.78 0.16
C TYR A 14 4.05 16.86 -0.71
N LYS A 15 2.93 17.41 -0.23
CA LYS A 15 2.29 18.57 -0.82
C LYS A 15 1.96 19.56 0.30
N GLN A 16 2.58 20.73 0.24
CA GLN A 16 2.32 21.78 1.21
C GLN A 16 1.10 22.61 0.78
N ILE A 17 0.34 23.08 1.78
CA ILE A 17 -0.69 24.09 1.61
C ILE A 17 -0.08 25.39 1.06
N SER A 18 -0.80 26.09 0.18
CA SER A 18 -0.35 27.34 -0.42
C SER A 18 -1.20 28.52 0.04
N SER A 19 -0.79 29.74 -0.30
CA SER A 19 -1.56 30.95 0.01
C SER A 19 -2.96 30.97 -0.62
N SER A 20 -3.24 30.13 -1.62
CA SER A 20 -4.57 29.99 -2.21
C SER A 20 -5.63 29.45 -1.23
N ALA A 21 -5.21 28.73 -0.19
CA ALA A 21 -6.11 28.15 0.81
C ALA A 21 -6.42 29.13 1.97
N LYS A 22 -5.87 30.36 1.92
CA LYS A 22 -6.01 31.31 3.01
C LYS A 22 -7.42 31.90 3.02
N GLU A 23 -8.19 31.45 3.99
CA GLU A 23 -9.51 31.99 4.30
C GLU A 23 -9.43 33.39 4.93
N THR A 24 -10.39 34.26 4.57
CA THR A 24 -10.55 35.60 5.17
C THR A 24 -11.98 35.85 5.65
N GLY A 25 -12.79 34.80 5.78
CA GLY A 25 -14.21 34.88 6.13
C GLY A 25 -15.15 35.12 4.95
N ALA A 26 -14.58 35.25 3.74
CA ALA A 26 -15.32 35.09 2.50
C ALA A 26 -15.12 33.63 2.08
N ASP A 27 -16.18 32.82 2.15
CA ASP A 27 -16.25 31.40 1.76
C ASP A 27 -15.59 31.16 0.39
N ILE A 28 -14.28 30.91 0.37
CA ILE A 28 -13.49 30.72 -0.85
C ILE A 28 -13.33 29.23 -1.13
N PRO A 29 -13.07 28.84 -2.39
CA PRO A 29 -12.81 27.44 -2.69
C PRO A 29 -11.61 26.88 -1.90
N HIS A 30 -11.83 25.78 -1.18
CA HIS A 30 -10.77 25.07 -0.48
C HIS A 30 -9.72 24.51 -1.45
N GLN A 31 -8.45 24.46 -1.01
CA GLN A 31 -7.38 23.89 -1.81
C GLN A 31 -7.37 22.36 -1.74
N ASN A 32 -7.48 21.70 -2.89
CA ASN A 32 -7.26 20.26 -3.00
C ASN A 32 -5.76 19.93 -3.00
N LEU A 33 -5.30 19.16 -2.01
CA LEU A 33 -3.94 18.66 -1.92
C LEU A 33 -3.88 17.21 -2.41
N LYS A 34 -3.36 17.03 -3.63
CA LYS A 34 -3.17 15.71 -4.25
C LYS A 34 -1.69 15.40 -4.46
N ILE A 35 -1.28 14.23 -4.00
CA ILE A 35 0.03 13.64 -4.31
C ILE A 35 -0.15 12.74 -5.54
N ASN A 36 0.79 12.79 -6.48
CA ASN A 36 0.77 11.89 -7.64
C ASN A 36 0.89 10.43 -7.18
N PRO A 37 0.26 9.47 -7.87
CA PRO A 37 0.39 8.06 -7.53
C PRO A 37 1.85 7.63 -7.42
N ILE A 38 2.17 6.91 -6.35
CA ILE A 38 3.52 6.36 -6.11
C ILE A 38 3.47 4.87 -6.43
N THR A 39 4.27 4.45 -7.40
CA THR A 39 4.39 3.03 -7.77
C THR A 39 5.25 2.29 -6.74
N ILE A 40 4.68 1.27 -6.12
CA ILE A 40 5.38 0.40 -5.16
C ILE A 40 5.93 -0.83 -5.90
N THR A 41 7.25 -0.95 -5.98
CA THR A 41 7.93 -2.02 -6.74
C THR A 41 8.37 -3.21 -5.90
N LYS A 42 8.47 -3.04 -4.57
CA LYS A 42 8.84 -4.10 -3.62
C LYS A 42 7.97 -4.02 -2.36
N PRO A 43 7.75 -5.14 -1.65
CA PRO A 43 7.06 -5.14 -0.36
C PRO A 43 7.72 -4.20 0.64
N GLY A 44 6.92 -3.55 1.49
CA GLY A 44 7.40 -2.57 2.44
C GLY A 44 6.29 -1.82 3.16
N TYR A 45 6.61 -0.66 3.70
CA TYR A 45 5.72 0.16 4.52
C TYR A 45 5.54 1.55 3.92
N VAL A 46 4.34 2.12 4.06
CA VAL A 46 4.06 3.51 3.68
C VAL A 46 3.60 4.28 4.91
N TYR A 47 4.34 5.31 5.27
CA TYR A 47 3.98 6.27 6.32
C TYR A 47 3.33 7.50 5.69
N ILE A 48 2.08 7.76 6.09
CA ILE A 48 1.29 8.91 5.63
C ILE A 48 0.90 9.70 6.87
N TYR A 49 1.19 11.00 6.86
CA TYR A 49 0.86 11.89 7.95
C TYR A 49 0.54 13.29 7.41
N LEU A 50 -0.24 14.03 8.19
CA LEU A 50 -0.45 15.46 8.03
C LEU A 50 0.35 16.17 9.12
N SER A 51 1.05 17.24 8.76
CA SER A 51 1.81 18.04 9.71
C SER A 51 1.49 19.52 9.55
N ASN A 52 1.29 20.20 10.68
CA ASN A 52 1.21 21.65 10.77
C ASN A 52 2.47 22.16 11.48
N GLU A 53 3.52 22.36 10.69
CA GLU A 53 4.82 22.85 11.16
C GLU A 53 5.04 24.26 10.61
N THR A 54 4.57 25.26 11.35
CA THR A 54 4.81 26.68 11.05
C THR A 54 5.50 27.35 12.24
N GLY A 55 6.48 28.21 11.98
CA GLY A 55 7.20 28.96 13.03
C GLY A 55 6.32 29.98 13.78
N SER A 56 5.06 30.13 13.38
CA SER A 56 4.04 30.94 14.03
C SER A 56 2.77 30.12 14.14
N ARG A 57 1.95 30.36 15.17
CA ARG A 57 0.72 29.61 15.39
C ARG A 57 -0.34 29.99 14.36
N ILE A 58 -0.49 29.15 13.33
CA ILE A 58 -1.49 29.30 12.27
C ILE A 58 -2.46 28.12 12.39
N GLU A 59 -3.75 28.43 12.46
CA GLU A 59 -4.80 27.42 12.46
C GLU A 59 -5.00 26.90 11.04
N VAL A 60 -4.93 25.58 10.90
CA VAL A 60 -5.11 24.89 9.62
C VAL A 60 -6.09 23.76 9.85
N PHE A 61 -7.14 23.72 9.03
CA PHE A 61 -8.17 22.69 9.06
C PHE A 61 -8.06 21.86 7.78
N PHE A 62 -8.20 20.54 7.93
CA PHE A 62 -8.20 19.59 6.82
C PHE A 62 -9.51 18.80 6.87
N ASP A 63 -10.05 18.52 5.69
CA ASP A 63 -11.20 17.63 5.53
C ASP A 63 -10.95 16.65 4.37
N ASP A 64 -11.78 15.61 4.27
CA ASP A 64 -11.79 14.63 3.19
C ASP A 64 -10.45 13.90 2.98
N PHE A 65 -9.76 13.56 4.07
CA PHE A 65 -8.52 12.79 3.98
C PHE A 65 -8.76 11.38 3.43
N LYS A 66 -8.28 11.13 2.21
CA LYS A 66 -8.44 9.85 1.52
C LYS A 66 -7.11 9.27 1.07
N VAL A 67 -6.90 7.99 1.38
CA VAL A 67 -5.80 7.17 0.85
C VAL A 67 -6.41 6.06 0.00
N SER A 68 -5.89 5.91 -1.22
CA SER A 68 -6.27 4.80 -2.12
C SER A 68 -5.05 3.94 -2.37
N HIS A 69 -5.18 2.64 -2.18
CA HIS A 69 -4.13 1.66 -2.39
C HIS A 69 -4.64 0.59 -3.36
N GLU A 70 -3.96 0.46 -4.49
CA GLU A 70 -4.27 -0.53 -5.52
C GLU A 70 -3.27 -1.68 -5.42
N ASN A 71 -3.77 -2.87 -5.06
CA ASN A 71 -2.95 -4.07 -4.96
C ASN A 71 -2.79 -4.70 -6.36
N SER A 72 -1.69 -5.45 -6.55
CA SER A 72 -1.53 -6.30 -7.73
C SER A 72 -2.65 -7.34 -7.85
N LEU A 73 -3.04 -7.67 -9.10
CA LEU A 73 -4.00 -8.72 -9.41
C LEU A 73 -3.53 -10.11 -8.96
N ILE A 74 -2.22 -10.31 -8.87
CA ILE A 74 -1.64 -11.59 -8.45
C ILE A 74 -1.82 -11.73 -6.94
N VAL A 75 -2.66 -12.68 -6.54
CA VAL A 75 -2.95 -13.04 -5.14
C VAL A 75 -2.01 -14.14 -4.63
N GLN A 76 -1.63 -15.05 -5.51
CA GLN A 76 -0.79 -16.20 -5.22
C GLN A 76 -0.02 -16.64 -6.47
N LYS A 77 1.19 -17.14 -6.30
CA LYS A 77 2.02 -17.76 -7.34
C LYS A 77 2.78 -18.92 -6.71
N ASP A 78 2.65 -20.10 -7.29
CA ASP A 78 3.35 -21.30 -6.87
C ASP A 78 4.11 -21.91 -8.05
N ASP A 79 5.40 -22.17 -7.85
CA ASP A 79 6.28 -22.83 -8.79
C ASP A 79 6.60 -24.24 -8.23
N TYR A 80 6.40 -25.28 -9.04
CA TYR A 80 6.60 -26.68 -8.64
C TYR A 80 7.73 -27.34 -9.42
N TYR A 81 8.45 -28.25 -8.77
CA TYR A 81 9.27 -29.25 -9.45
C TYR A 81 8.40 -30.23 -10.25
N PRO A 82 8.98 -30.99 -11.22
CA PRO A 82 8.22 -31.91 -12.07
C PRO A 82 7.33 -32.91 -11.32
N PHE A 83 7.71 -33.29 -10.11
CA PHE A 83 6.97 -34.25 -9.27
C PHE A 83 6.11 -33.60 -8.16
N GLY A 84 5.86 -32.29 -8.23
CA GLY A 84 4.90 -31.60 -7.37
C GLY A 84 5.45 -31.05 -6.06
N LEU A 85 6.75 -31.16 -5.80
CA LEU A 85 7.39 -30.47 -4.69
C LEU A 85 7.38 -28.96 -4.95
N THR A 86 6.89 -28.17 -3.99
CA THR A 86 6.91 -26.70 -4.07
C THR A 86 8.36 -26.20 -4.07
N PHE A 87 8.74 -25.50 -5.14
CA PHE A 87 10.05 -24.85 -5.26
C PHE A 87 10.01 -23.43 -4.70
N ASN A 88 8.99 -22.68 -5.10
CA ASN A 88 8.79 -21.29 -4.66
C ASN A 88 7.30 -21.02 -4.54
N SER A 89 6.89 -20.33 -3.49
CA SER A 89 5.50 -19.94 -3.28
C SER A 89 5.45 -18.52 -2.76
N TYR A 90 4.52 -17.75 -3.30
CA TYR A 90 4.17 -16.43 -2.83
C TYR A 90 2.66 -16.34 -2.70
N GLN A 91 2.19 -15.94 -1.52
CA GLN A 91 0.81 -15.55 -1.29
C GLN A 91 0.79 -14.14 -0.72
N ARG A 92 -0.11 -13.31 -1.22
CA ARG A 92 -0.26 -11.94 -0.73
C ARG A 92 -0.71 -11.96 0.74
N PRO A 93 -0.06 -11.23 1.65
CA PRO A 93 -0.49 -11.14 3.04
C PRO A 93 -1.96 -10.75 3.16
N GLY A 94 -2.72 -11.49 3.98
CA GLY A 94 -4.16 -11.27 4.20
C GLY A 94 -5.08 -11.75 3.07
N SER A 95 -4.57 -12.41 2.03
CA SER A 95 -5.41 -13.07 1.01
C SER A 95 -5.82 -14.48 1.44
N VAL A 96 -6.96 -14.95 0.92
CA VAL A 96 -7.35 -16.37 1.02
C VAL A 96 -6.55 -17.15 -0.01
N GLY A 97 -5.81 -18.16 0.46
CA GLY A 97 -4.97 -18.99 -0.39
C GLY A 97 -5.79 -19.89 -1.32
N GLN A 98 -5.27 -20.12 -2.52
CA GLN A 98 -5.76 -21.14 -3.43
C GLN A 98 -5.36 -22.51 -2.88
N LYS A 99 -6.35 -23.40 -2.76
CA LYS A 99 -6.16 -24.78 -2.28
C LYS A 99 -5.90 -25.77 -3.43
N TYR A 100 -6.36 -25.45 -4.63
CA TYR A 100 -6.13 -26.28 -5.81
C TYR A 100 -4.79 -25.92 -6.45
N LEU A 101 -3.80 -26.79 -6.26
CA LEU A 101 -2.40 -26.54 -6.53
C LEU A 101 -1.89 -27.44 -7.68
N TYR A 102 -0.91 -28.30 -7.39
CA TYR A 102 -0.25 -29.12 -8.39
C TYR A 102 -1.23 -30.11 -9.04
N GLN A 103 -1.22 -30.15 -10.39
CA GLN A 103 -2.13 -30.95 -11.21
C GLN A 103 -3.63 -30.72 -10.93
N GLY A 104 -4.02 -29.54 -10.39
CA GLY A 104 -5.42 -29.22 -10.11
C GLY A 104 -6.01 -29.99 -8.92
N LYS A 105 -5.17 -30.63 -8.11
CA LYS A 105 -5.56 -31.34 -6.89
C LYS A 105 -5.60 -30.40 -5.70
N GLU A 106 -6.43 -30.73 -4.71
CA GLU A 106 -6.46 -29.97 -3.46
C GLU A 106 -5.24 -30.33 -2.62
N PHE A 107 -4.49 -29.34 -2.15
CA PHE A 107 -3.40 -29.54 -1.21
C PHE A 107 -3.92 -29.42 0.22
N LEU A 108 -3.83 -30.52 0.96
CA LEU A 108 -4.09 -30.57 2.40
C LEU A 108 -2.79 -30.27 3.15
N ASP A 109 -2.66 -29.05 3.65
CA ASP A 109 -1.46 -28.57 4.35
C ASP A 109 -1.13 -29.42 5.59
N ASP A 110 -2.16 -29.78 6.38
CA ASP A 110 -2.03 -30.61 7.59
C ASP A 110 -1.42 -32.00 7.32
N LEU A 111 -1.59 -32.53 6.12
CA LEU A 111 -1.13 -33.85 5.72
C LEU A 111 0.03 -33.78 4.71
N ASN A 112 0.35 -32.59 4.20
CA ASN A 112 1.30 -32.38 3.12
C ASN A 112 1.00 -33.27 1.89
N LEU A 113 -0.27 -33.34 1.49
CA LEU A 113 -0.76 -34.25 0.43
C LEU A 113 -1.66 -33.55 -0.59
N ASN A 114 -1.50 -33.92 -1.86
CA ASN A 114 -2.40 -33.54 -2.96
C ASN A 114 -3.45 -34.63 -3.20
N ILE A 115 -4.73 -34.32 -3.04
CA ILE A 115 -5.86 -35.24 -3.24
C ILE A 115 -6.77 -34.85 -4.40
#